data_AF-A0A7W7NVD2-F1
#
_entry.id   AF-A0A7W7NVD2-F1
#
_cell.length_a   1.000
_cell.length_b   1.000
_cell.length_c   1.000
_cell.angle_alpha   90.00
_cell.angle_beta   90.00
_cell.angle_gamma   90.00
#
_symmetry.space_group_name_H-M   'P 1'
#
loop_
_entity.id
_entity.type
_entity.pdbx_description
1 polymer ?
#
loop_
_entity_poly.entity_id
_entity_poly.type
_entity_poly.pdbx_seq_one_letter_code
_entity_poly.pdbx_strand_id
1 'polypeptide(L)'
;MTIIHDSPVRTKEERAELFRALRELKRACGKNKHDQITTLIDALLDEGIDTRPRIIGALQRLDFSANQVAAVLDDEVNRRRWRRHGHGQYARTSNDLPVVSGTAIAQPL
;
A
#
# COMPACT_ATOMS: atom_id res chain seq x y z
N MET A 1 14.10 0.23 29.68
CA MET A 1 12.65 0.44 29.86
C MET A 1 12.04 0.43 28.47
N THR A 2 11.42 -0.69 28.08
CA THR A 2 10.95 -0.93 26.71
C THR A 2 9.70 -0.11 26.46
N ILE A 3 9.80 0.96 25.65
CA ILE A 3 8.62 1.72 25.22
C ILE A 3 7.90 0.86 24.18
N ILE A 4 6.79 0.29 24.64
CA ILE A 4 5.77 -0.37 23.82
C ILE A 4 5.45 0.58 22.66
N HIS A 5 5.72 0.15 21.43
CA HIS A 5 5.23 0.82 20.23
C HIS A 5 3.73 0.52 20.11
N ASP A 6 2.94 1.19 20.96
CA ASP A 6 1.51 1.34 20.77
C ASP A 6 1.34 2.19 19.51
N SER A 7 0.90 1.56 18.42
CA SER A 7 0.61 2.26 17.16
C SER A 7 -0.33 3.43 17.46
N PRO A 8 0.12 4.69 17.34
CA PRO A 8 -0.70 5.81 17.75
C PRO A 8 -1.91 5.85 16.82
N VAL A 9 -3.10 5.83 17.42
CA VAL A 9 -4.33 6.20 16.72
C VAL A 9 -4.10 7.61 16.17
N ARG A 10 -3.79 7.71 14.88
CA ARG A 10 -3.45 8.99 14.23
C ARG A 10 -4.48 10.03 14.60
N THR A 11 -3.98 11.15 15.12
CA THR A 11 -4.75 12.34 15.48
C THR A 11 -5.49 12.89 14.26
N LYS A 12 -6.48 13.74 14.50
CA LYS A 12 -7.23 14.39 13.43
C LYS A 12 -6.30 15.26 12.58
N GLU A 13 -5.33 15.93 13.19
CA GLU A 13 -4.31 16.72 12.50
C GLU A 13 -3.45 15.88 11.57
N GLU A 14 -2.86 14.77 12.05
CA GLU A 14 -2.01 13.90 11.21
C GLU A 14 -2.76 13.34 9.99
N ARG A 15 -4.05 13.01 10.16
CA ARG A 15 -4.90 12.60 9.04
C ARG A 15 -5.10 13.74 8.05
N ALA A 16 -5.33 14.96 8.53
CA ALA A 16 -5.50 16.12 7.66
C ALA A 16 -4.22 16.42 6.87
N GLU A 17 -3.06 16.30 7.49
CA GLU A 17 -1.76 16.47 6.84
C GLU A 17 -1.48 15.39 5.80
N LEU A 18 -1.81 14.13 6.10
CA LEU A 18 -1.75 13.05 5.12
C LEU A 18 -2.60 13.36 3.89
N PHE A 19 -3.86 13.76 4.06
CA PHE A 19 -4.72 14.11 2.93
C PHE A 19 -4.25 15.37 2.19
N ARG A 20 -3.59 16.32 2.87
CA ARG A 20 -2.94 17.46 2.22
C ARG A 20 -1.81 16.98 1.31
N ALA A 21 -0.89 16.18 1.83
CA ALA A 21 0.23 15.61 1.08
C ALA A 21 -0.25 14.77 -0.12
N LEU A 22 -1.28 13.94 0.05
CA LEU A 22 -1.86 13.15 -1.04
C LEU A 22 -2.47 14.03 -2.15
N ARG A 23 -3.09 15.17 -1.81
CA ARG A 23 -3.58 16.12 -2.83
C ARG A 23 -2.45 16.79 -3.59
N GLU A 24 -1.37 17.14 -2.90
CA GLU A 24 -0.18 17.71 -3.55
C GLU A 24 0.48 16.68 -4.47
N LEU A 25 0.61 15.44 -4.01
CA LEU A 25 1.10 14.33 -4.83
C LEU A 25 0.24 14.09 -6.06
N LYS A 26 -1.10 14.09 -5.91
CA LYS A 26 -2.04 14.01 -7.03
C LYS A 26 -1.82 15.12 -8.06
N ARG A 27 -1.51 16.35 -7.61
CA ARG A 27 -1.24 17.50 -8.50
C ARG A 27 0.12 17.41 -9.19
N ALA A 28 1.12 16.83 -8.51
CA ALA A 28 2.44 16.60 -9.07
C ALA A 28 2.44 15.46 -10.11
N CYS A 29 1.54 14.48 -9.96
CA CYS A 29 1.32 13.47 -10.99
C CYS A 29 0.72 14.09 -12.27
N GLY A 30 1.17 13.61 -13.43
CA GLY A 30 0.64 14.02 -14.74
C GLY A 30 -0.84 13.65 -14.95
N LYS A 31 -1.38 13.89 -16.15
CA LYS A 31 -2.82 13.71 -16.46
C LYS A 31 -3.31 12.25 -16.47
N ASN A 32 -2.41 11.27 -16.38
CA ASN A 32 -2.79 9.86 -16.41
C ASN A 32 -3.40 9.42 -15.07
N LYS A 33 -4.69 9.11 -15.07
CA LYS A 33 -5.42 8.66 -13.87
C LYS A 33 -4.89 7.34 -13.33
N HIS A 34 -4.42 6.43 -14.19
CA HIS A 34 -3.85 5.15 -13.75
C HIS A 34 -2.59 5.39 -12.91
N ASP A 35 -1.61 6.13 -13.45
CA ASP A 35 -0.39 6.50 -12.71
C ASP A 35 -0.67 7.28 -11.43
N GLN A 36 -1.65 8.20 -11.45
CA GLN A 36 -2.08 8.92 -10.25
C GLN A 36 -2.57 7.96 -9.16
N ILE A 37 -3.51 7.08 -9.50
CA ILE A 37 -4.08 6.10 -8.56
C ILE A 37 -2.95 5.21 -8.03
N THR A 38 -2.09 4.71 -8.91
CA THR A 38 -1.00 3.82 -8.51
C THR A 38 0.00 4.48 -7.56
N THR A 39 0.41 5.72 -7.86
CA THR A 39 1.33 6.49 -7.01
C THR A 39 0.70 6.80 -5.64
N LEU A 40 -0.59 7.13 -5.61
CA LEU A 40 -1.30 7.40 -4.36
C LEU A 40 -1.50 6.14 -3.53
N ILE A 41 -1.77 4.98 -4.15
CA ILE A 41 -1.83 3.69 -3.45
C ILE A 41 -0.46 3.40 -2.82
N ASP A 42 0.64 3.59 -3.57
CA ASP A 42 1.98 3.40 -3.02
C ASP A 42 2.21 4.28 -1.78
N ALA A 43 1.85 5.57 -1.81
CA ALA A 43 1.95 6.43 -0.64
C ALA A 43 1.04 5.98 0.52
N LEU A 44 -0.18 5.49 0.23
CA LEU A 44 -1.08 4.94 1.25
C LEU A 44 -0.51 3.67 1.90
N LEU A 45 0.18 2.81 1.13
CA LEU A 45 0.84 1.62 1.65
C LEU A 45 2.00 1.98 2.59
N ASP A 46 2.82 2.97 2.25
CA ASP A 46 3.89 3.47 3.13
C ASP A 46 3.33 4.00 4.46
N GLU A 47 2.12 4.51 4.43
CA GLU A 47 1.40 5.04 5.59
C GLU A 47 0.62 3.95 6.38
N GLY A 48 0.73 2.68 5.97
CA GLY A 48 0.04 1.55 6.62
C GLY A 48 -1.47 1.48 6.31
N ILE A 49 -1.90 2.08 5.21
CA ILE A 49 -3.26 1.98 4.67
C ILE A 49 -3.23 0.93 3.56
N ASP A 50 -3.31 -0.33 3.97
CA ASP A 50 -3.00 -1.52 3.17
C ASP A 50 -4.21 -2.38 2.82
N THR A 51 -5.38 -2.12 3.40
CA THR A 51 -6.60 -2.89 3.08
C THR A 51 -7.41 -2.25 1.94
N ARG A 52 -7.99 -3.07 1.06
CA ARG A 52 -8.87 -2.62 -0.05
C ARG A 52 -9.89 -1.54 0.37
N PRO A 53 -10.74 -1.73 1.41
CA PRO A 53 -11.74 -0.74 1.76
C PRO A 53 -11.14 0.58 2.25
N ARG A 54 -10.01 0.55 2.97
CA ARG A 54 -9.35 1.77 3.43
C ARG A 54 -8.68 2.52 2.29
N ILE A 55 -8.04 1.81 1.37
CA ILE A 55 -7.46 2.39 0.15
C ILE A 55 -8.54 3.07 -0.70
N ILE A 56 -9.64 2.35 -0.97
CA ILE A 56 -10.78 2.90 -1.74
C ILE A 56 -11.35 4.14 -1.04
N GLY A 57 -11.63 4.06 0.26
CA GLY A 57 -12.18 5.20 1.01
C GLY A 57 -11.26 6.42 1.04
N ALA A 58 -9.94 6.22 1.10
CA ALA A 58 -8.97 7.31 1.04
C ALA A 58 -8.95 7.98 -0.35
N LEU A 59 -8.97 7.19 -1.43
CA LEU A 59 -8.94 7.73 -2.79
C LEU A 59 -10.27 8.34 -3.23
N GLN A 60 -11.41 7.88 -2.70
CA GLN A 60 -12.71 8.53 -2.91
C GLN A 60 -12.72 9.97 -2.37
N ARG A 61 -12.04 10.23 -1.25
CA ARG A 61 -11.85 11.60 -0.71
C ARG A 61 -10.97 12.50 -1.59
N LEU A 62 -10.35 11.92 -2.61
CA LEU A 62 -9.51 12.59 -3.60
C LEU A 62 -10.14 12.57 -4.99
N ASP A 63 -11.47 12.40 -5.09
CA ASP A 63 -12.25 12.41 -6.35
C ASP A 63 -11.96 11.23 -7.31
N PHE A 64 -11.49 10.09 -6.79
CA PHE A 64 -11.43 8.85 -7.59
C PHE A 64 -12.66 7.98 -7.36
N SER A 65 -13.19 7.38 -8.43
CA SER A 65 -14.30 6.43 -8.31
C SER A 65 -13.80 5.10 -7.72
N ALA A 66 -14.60 4.49 -6.83
CA ALA A 66 -14.28 3.19 -6.24
C ALA A 66 -14.04 2.11 -7.30
N ASN A 67 -14.81 2.13 -8.39
CA ASN A 67 -14.65 1.16 -9.49
C ASN A 67 -13.31 1.32 -10.21
N GLN A 68 -12.85 2.57 -10.39
CA GLN A 68 -11.56 2.85 -11.02
C GLN A 68 -10.41 2.37 -10.13
N VAL A 69 -10.48 2.68 -8.83
CA VAL A 69 -9.48 2.25 -7.86
C VAL A 69 -9.42 0.74 -7.76
N ALA A 70 -10.58 0.08 -7.69
CA ALA A 70 -10.70 -1.38 -7.66
C ALA A 70 -10.08 -2.02 -8.91
N ALA A 71 -10.38 -1.48 -10.11
CA ALA A 71 -9.82 -1.98 -11.35
C ALA A 71 -8.28 -1.84 -11.40
N VAL A 72 -7.73 -0.71 -10.94
CA VAL A 72 -6.28 -0.51 -10.86
C VAL A 72 -5.64 -1.45 -9.85
N LEU A 73 -6.26 -1.65 -8.68
CA LEU A 73 -5.77 -2.60 -7.68
C LEU A 73 -5.71 -4.03 -8.24
N ASP A 74 -6.76 -4.46 -8.93
CA ASP A 74 -6.81 -5.81 -9.49
C ASP A 74 -5.81 -5.95 -10.67
N ASP A 75 -5.67 -4.94 -11.54
CA ASP A 75 -4.67 -4.91 -12.63
C ASP A 75 -3.22 -4.94 -12.09
N GLU A 76 -2.89 -4.12 -11.11
CA GLU A 76 -1.54 -4.05 -10.53
C GLU A 76 -1.18 -5.28 -9.68
N VAL A 77 -2.18 -5.97 -9.09
CA VAL A 77 -1.98 -7.30 -8.50
C VAL A 77 -1.66 -8.34 -9.58
N ASN A 78 -2.37 -8.32 -10.71
CA ASN A 78 -2.08 -9.22 -11.84
C ASN A 78 -0.69 -8.95 -12.45
N ARG A 79 -0.28 -7.68 -12.51
CA ARG A 79 1.07 -7.25 -12.93
C ARG A 79 2.15 -7.53 -11.89
N ARG A 80 1.79 -8.13 -10.75
CA ARG A 80 2.69 -8.46 -9.63
C ARG A 80 3.35 -7.24 -9.01
N ARG A 81 2.82 -6.02 -9.18
CA ARG A 81 3.33 -4.84 -8.45
C ARG A 81 2.96 -4.91 -6.98
N TRP A 82 1.73 -5.34 -6.68
CA TRP A 82 1.27 -5.58 -5.33
C TRP A 82 0.85 -7.04 -5.15
N ARG A 83 0.97 -7.56 -3.93
CA ARG A 83 0.45 -8.86 -3.52
C ARG A 83 -0.70 -8.66 -2.55
N ARG A 84 -1.80 -9.37 -2.81
CA ARG A 84 -2.92 -9.48 -1.88
C ARG A 84 -2.70 -10.67 -0.95
N HIS A 85 -2.63 -10.42 0.34
CA HIS A 85 -2.57 -11.45 1.38
C HIS A 85 -3.98 -11.98 1.71
N GLY A 86 -4.05 -13.14 2.37
CA GLY A 86 -5.29 -13.85 2.68
C GLY A 86 -6.34 -13.03 3.47
N HIS A 87 -5.92 -11.96 4.14
CA HIS A 87 -6.81 -11.04 4.89
C HIS A 87 -7.25 -9.79 4.10
N GLY A 88 -6.98 -9.72 2.79
CA GLY A 88 -7.32 -8.55 1.98
C GLY A 88 -6.40 -7.33 2.20
N GLN A 89 -5.24 -7.57 2.81
CA GLN A 89 -4.12 -6.64 2.92
C GLN A 89 -3.29 -6.68 1.64
N TYR A 90 -2.77 -5.53 1.23
CA TYR A 90 -1.98 -5.33 0.04
C TYR A 90 -0.58 -4.90 0.48
N ALA A 91 0.43 -5.56 -0.06
CA ALA A 91 1.82 -5.18 0.14
C ALA A 91 2.49 -5.00 -1.23
N ARG A 92 3.54 -4.17 -1.30
CA ARG A 92 4.41 -4.18 -2.47
C ARG A 92 4.98 -5.57 -2.64
N THR A 93 4.97 -6.05 -3.87
CA THR A 93 5.80 -7.19 -4.24
C THR A 93 7.24 -6.69 -4.19
N SER A 94 7.82 -6.65 -2.99
CA SER A 94 9.26 -6.54 -2.90
C SER A 94 9.84 -7.68 -3.71
N ASN A 95 10.73 -7.34 -4.64
CA ASN A 95 11.64 -8.28 -5.27
C ASN A 95 12.73 -8.73 -4.26
N ASP A 96 12.53 -8.45 -2.98
CA ASP A 96 13.18 -9.12 -1.87
C ASP A 96 12.72 -10.58 -1.90
N LEU A 97 13.42 -11.35 -2.74
CA LEU A 97 13.48 -12.78 -2.61
C LEU A 97 13.72 -13.05 -1.11
N PRO A 98 12.91 -13.88 -0.42
CA PRO A 98 13.52 -14.62 0.66
C PRO A 98 14.67 -15.35 -0.01
N VAL A 99 15.92 -14.96 0.28
CA VAL A 99 17.05 -15.83 0.02
C VAL A 99 16.66 -17.11 0.71
N VAL A 100 16.34 -18.11 -0.11
CA VAL A 100 16.09 -19.45 0.36
C VAL A 100 17.33 -19.81 1.15
N SER A 101 17.24 -19.80 2.47
CA SER A 101 18.14 -20.56 3.33
C SER A 101 17.78 -22.02 3.11
N GLY A 102 18.08 -22.49 1.90
CA GLY A 102 18.02 -23.87 1.49
C GLY A 102 19.30 -24.53 1.95
N THR A 103 19.13 -25.49 2.85
CA THR A 103 19.86 -26.76 2.81
C THR A 103 21.32 -26.72 3.27
N ALA A 104 21.52 -26.99 4.56
CA ALA A 104 22.65 -27.79 5.01
C ALA A 104 22.14 -29.18 5.42
N ILE A 105 22.02 -30.05 4.42
CA ILE A 105 22.34 -31.50 4.43
C ILE A 105 22.61 -32.14 5.80
N ALA A 106 21.74 -33.09 6.17
CA ALA A 106 22.05 -34.12 7.14
C ALA A 106 23.25 -34.95 6.66
N GLN A 107 24.30 -35.07 7.49
CA GLN A 107 25.33 -36.09 7.33
C GLN A 107 24.85 -37.40 7.95
N PRO A 108 24.93 -38.55 7.27
CA PRO A 108 24.82 -39.84 7.94
C PRO A 108 26.09 -40.15 8.73
N LEU A 109 25.89 -40.82 9.88
CA LEU A 109 26.93 -41.31 10.80
C LEU A 109 27.92 -42.28 10.14
#